data_AF-A0A2N2PSI0-F1
#
_entry.id   AF-A0A2N2PSI0-F1
#
_cell.length_a   1.000
_cell.length_b   1.000
_cell.length_c   1.000
_cell.angle_alpha   90.00
_cell.angle_beta   90.00
_cell.angle_gamma   90.00
#
_symmetry.space_group_name_H-M   'P 1'
#
loop_
_entity.id
_entity.type
_entity.pdbx_description
1 polymer ?
#
loop_
_entity_poly.entity_id
_entity_poly.type
_entity_poly.pdbx_seq_one_letter_code
_entity_poly.pdbx_strand_id
1 'polypeptide(L)' 'MSVQTYLPEETMVRRALEVLMTALGPVETARFLNLPRQRYPDYVEWHRQWQARLDPQQFFDEVFGPAAAAQGTS' A
#
# COMPACT_ATOMS: atom_id res chain seq x y z
N MET A 1 -27.90 -1.31 -5.33
CA MET A 1 -26.50 -1.73 -5.55
C MET A 1 -26.31 -1.86 -7.05
N SER A 2 -25.56 -0.95 -7.68
CA SER A 2 -25.26 -1.06 -9.11
C SER A 2 -24.27 -2.19 -9.32
N VAL A 3 -24.65 -3.18 -10.13
CA VAL A 3 -23.74 -4.24 -10.56
C VAL A 3 -22.69 -3.60 -11.47
N GLN A 4 -21.51 -3.36 -10.92
CA GLN A 4 -20.35 -2.91 -11.71
C GLN A 4 -19.90 -4.08 -12.57
N THR A 5 -20.26 -4.07 -13.85
CA THR A 5 -19.73 -5.01 -14.83
C THR A 5 -18.28 -4.62 -15.12
N TYR A 6 -17.33 -5.37 -14.57
CA TYR A 6 -15.92 -5.18 -14.90
C TYR A 6 -15.66 -5.48 -16.37
N LEU A 7 -14.78 -4.69 -16.98
CA LEU A 7 -14.29 -4.98 -18.31
C LEU A 7 -13.48 -6.29 -18.26
N PRO A 8 -13.62 -7.20 -19.25
CA PRO A 8 -12.76 -8.37 -19.33
C PRO A 8 -11.29 -7.97 -19.28
N GLU A 9 -10.49 -8.70 -18.50
CA GLU A 9 -9.09 -8.37 -18.22
C GLU A 9 -8.28 -8.13 -19.49
N GLU A 10 -8.40 -9.04 -20.47
CA GLU A 10 -7.69 -8.92 -21.75
C GLU A 10 -8.05 -7.62 -22.49
N THR A 11 -9.33 -7.22 -22.46
CA THR A 11 -9.79 -5.99 -23.10
C THR A 11 -9.26 -4.76 -22.37
N MET A 12 -9.19 -4.82 -21.04
CA MET A 12 -8.64 -3.76 -20.21
C MET A 12 -7.14 -3.57 -20.46
N VAL A 13 -6.37 -4.66 -20.45
CA VAL A 13 -4.92 -4.66 -20.70
C VAL A 13 -4.63 -4.11 -22.09
N ARG A 14 -5.37 -4.54 -23.12
CA ARG A 14 -5.19 -4.07 -24.49
C ARG A 14 -5.40 -2.57 -24.61
N ARG A 15 -6.52 -2.06 -24.07
CA ARG A 15 -6.80 -0.61 -24.08
C ARG A 15 -5.75 0.20 -23.33
N ALA A 16 -5.29 -0.30 -22.18
CA ALA A 16 -4.25 0.36 -21.41
C ALA A 16 -2.94 0.44 -22.21
N LEU A 17 -2.53 -0.64 -22.88
CA LEU A 17 -1.35 -0.66 -23.74
C LEU A 17 -1.47 0.31 -24.92
N GLU A 18 -2.62 0.35 -25.59
CA GLU A 18 -2.87 1.28 -26.71
C GLU A 18 -2.73 2.74 -26.26
N VAL A 19 -3.30 3.09 -25.10
CA VAL A 19 -3.18 4.43 -24.53
C VAL A 19 -1.74 4.76 -24.17
N LEU A 20 -1.03 3.84 -23.51
CA LEU A 20 0.38 4.03 -23.14
C LEU A 20 1.27 4.22 -24.37
N MET A 21 1.11 3.36 -25.38
CA MET A 21 1.86 3.43 -26.63
C MET A 21 1.60 4.76 -27.35
N THR A 22 0.35 5.24 -27.35
CA THR A 22 -0.02 6.51 -27.97
C THR A 22 0.56 7.71 -27.22
N ALA A 23 0.53 7.67 -25.88
CA ALA A 23 0.93 8.80 -25.04
C ALA A 23 2.44 8.91 -24.86
N LEU A 24 3.14 7.78 -24.74
CA LEU A 24 4.55 7.72 -24.35
C LEU A 24 5.46 7.25 -25.49
N GLY A 25 4.91 6.60 -26.51
CA GLY A 25 5.69 5.87 -27.49
C GLY A 25 6.22 4.53 -26.94
N PRO A 26 6.76 3.67 -27.82
CA PRO A 26 7.12 2.30 -27.47
C PRO A 26 8.24 2.20 -26.43
N VAL A 27 9.25 3.08 -26.52
CA VAL A 27 10.42 3.05 -25.62
C VAL A 27 10.03 3.42 -24.19
N GLU A 28 9.34 4.53 -24.00
CA GLU A 28 8.91 4.96 -22.65
C GLU A 28 7.78 4.08 -22.10
N THR A 29 6.94 3.50 -22.96
CA THR A 29 5.95 2.48 -22.53
C THR A 29 6.65 1.25 -21.95
N ALA A 30 7.67 0.72 -22.64
CA ALA A 30 8.43 -0.41 -22.15
C ALA A 30 9.14 -0.07 -20.83
N ARG A 31 9.73 1.13 -20.72
CA ARG A 31 10.33 1.60 -19.47
C ARG A 31 9.30 1.68 -18.34
N PHE A 32 8.12 2.25 -18.58
CA PHE A 32 7.04 2.39 -17.60
C PHE A 32 6.58 1.02 -17.07
N LEU A 33 6.34 0.06 -17.96
CA LEU A 33 5.92 -1.30 -17.57
C LEU A 33 6.98 -2.04 -16.74
N ASN A 34 8.25 -1.68 -16.92
CA ASN A 34 9.38 -2.24 -16.17
C ASN A 34 9.80 -1.39 -14.97
N LEU A 35 9.11 -0.27 -14.68
CA LEU A 35 9.43 0.49 -13.48
C LEU A 35 9.29 -0.42 -12.26
N PRO A 36 10.29 -0.45 -11.36
CA PRO A 36 10.13 -1.16 -10.12
C PRO A 36 8.91 -0.56 -9.44
N ARG A 37 7.87 -1.37 -9.25
CA ARG A 37 6.76 -0.97 -8.40
C ARG A 37 7.41 -0.62 -7.07
N GLN A 38 7.34 0.64 -6.65
CA GLN A 38 7.51 0.99 -5.25
C GLN A 38 6.42 0.20 -4.53
N ARG A 39 6.75 -1.03 -4.14
CA ARG A 39 6.09 -1.65 -3.03
C ARG A 39 6.35 -0.66 -1.91
N TYR A 40 5.28 -0.14 -1.30
CA TYR A 40 5.40 0.35 0.05
C TYR A 40 6.28 -0.66 0.80
N PRO A 41 7.25 -0.21 1.63
CA PRO A 41 8.00 -1.14 2.47
C PRO A 41 6.99 -2.10 3.06
N ASP A 42 7.25 -3.41 2.91
CA ASP A 42 6.32 -4.45 3.34
C ASP A 42 5.76 -4.02 4.70
N TYR A 43 4.44 -3.91 4.84
CA TYR A 43 3.83 -3.39 6.07
C TYR A 43 4.39 -4.11 7.30
N VAL A 44 4.76 -5.39 7.14
CA VAL A 44 5.45 -6.19 8.15
C VAL A 44 6.86 -5.66 8.44
N GLU A 45 7.64 -5.35 7.41
CA GLU A 45 8.99 -4.79 7.54
C GLU A 45 8.96 -3.39 8.13
N TRP A 46 8.02 -2.54 7.71
CA TRP A 46 7.78 -1.23 8.32
C TRP A 46 7.40 -1.36 9.79
N HIS A 47 6.49 -2.28 10.13
CA HIS A 47 6.07 -2.53 11.51
C HIS A 47 7.23 -3.04 12.36
N ARG A 48 8.07 -3.93 11.83
CA ARG A 48 9.28 -4.41 12.52
C ARG A 48 10.27 -3.28 12.78
N GLN A 49 10.50 -2.40 11.80
CA GLN A 49 11.36 -1.23 11.97
C GLN A 49 10.79 -0.25 12.99
N TRP A 50 9.46 -0.10 13.04
CA TRP A 50 8.78 0.70 14.05
C TRP A 50 8.92 0.06 15.45
N GLN A 51 8.66 -1.24 15.61
CA GLN A 51 8.82 -1.96 16.88
C GLN A 51 10.26 -1.90 17.41
N ALA A 52 11.26 -1.99 16.52
CA ALA A 52 12.66 -1.90 16.90
C ALA A 52 13.07 -0.53 17.47
N ARG A 53 12.26 0.52 17.25
CA ARG A 53 12.48 1.87 17.80
C ARG A 53 11.80 2.09 19.14
N LEU A 54 10.97 1.16 19.61
CA LEU A 54 10.26 1.29 20.86
C LEU A 54 11.09 0.76 22.03
N ASP A 55 11.00 1.45 23.17
CA ASP A 55 11.31 0.85 24.46
C ASP A 55 10.12 -0.04 24.88
N PRO A 56 10.30 -1.36 25.01
CA PRO A 56 9.20 -2.26 25.33
C PRO A 56 8.52 -1.92 26.65
N GLN A 57 9.28 -1.54 27.68
CA GLN A 57 8.74 -1.30 29.01
C GLN A 57 7.86 -0.06 29.00
N GLN A 58 8.36 1.04 28.42
CA GLN A 58 7.60 2.28 28.28
C GLN A 58 6.32 2.08 27.46
N PHE A 59 6.41 1.34 26.35
CA PHE A 59 5.26 1.07 25.48
C PHE A 59 4.20 0.22 26.19
N PHE A 60 4.60 -0.83 26.91
CA PHE A 60 3.65 -1.66 27.64
C PHE A 60 2.98 -0.90 28.78
N ASP A 61 3.73 -0.06 29.49
CA ASP A 61 3.19 0.80 30.55
C ASP A 61 2.22 1.87 29.99
N GLU A 62 2.46 2.36 28.77
CA GLU A 62 1.57 3.30 28.10
C GLU A 62 0.28 2.63 27.59
N VAL A 63 0.38 1.43 26.99
CA VAL A 63 -0.77 0.76 26.36
C VAL A 63 -1.61 -0.05 27.35
N PHE A 64 -0.96 -0.73 28.28
CA PHE A 64 -1.60 -1.65 29.22
C PHE A 64 -1.55 -1.16 30.67
N GLY A 65 -0.82 -0.08 30.94
CA GLY A 65 -0.74 0.47 32.29
C GLY A 65 -2.03 1.18 32.72
N PRO A 66 -2.13 1.47 34.03
CA PRO A 66 -3.35 2.01 34.64
C PRO A 66 -3.77 3.39 34.09
N ALA A 67 -2.85 4.13 33.47
CA ALA A 67 -3.12 5.43 32.85
C ALA A 67 -3.89 5.33 31.51
N ALA A 68 -3.77 4.22 30.77
CA ALA A 68 -4.57 3.97 29.57
C ALA A 68 -5.98 3.46 29.90
N ALA A 69 -6.11 2.66 30.97
CA ALA A 69 -7.40 2.19 31.45
C ALA A 69 -8.35 3.33 31.88
N ALA A 70 -7.81 4.48 32.27
CA ALA A 70 -8.58 5.67 32.63
C ALA A 70 -9.10 6.48 31.42
N GLN A 71 -8.59 6.23 30.21
CA GLN A 71 -8.92 6.98 28.99
C GLN A 71 -9.88 6.22 28.05
N GLY A 72 -10.22 4.96 28.38
CA GLY A 72 -11.16 4.12 27.62
C GLY A 72 -12.64 4.23 28.01
N THR A 73 -12.99 5.11 28.96
CA THR A 73 -14.38 5.42 29.33
C THR A 73 -14.73 6.85 28.92
N SER A 74 -15.01 7.05 27.63
CA SER A 74 -15.88 8.10 27.10
C SER A 74 -16.40 7.71 25.73
#